data_AF-A0A924RW58-F1
#
_entry.id   AF-A0A924RW58-F1
#
_cell.length_a   1.000
_cell.length_b   1.000
_cell.length_c   1.000
_cell.angle_alpha   90.00
_cell.angle_beta   90.00
_cell.angle_gamma   90.00
#
_symmetry.space_group_name_H-M   'P 1'
#
loop_
_entity.id
_entity.type
_entity.pdbx_description
1 polymer ?
#
loop_
_entity_poly.entity_id
_entity_poly.type
_entity_poly.pdbx_seq_one_letter_code
_entity_poly.pdbx_strand_id
1 'polypeptide(L)'
;LESLLSKRPKRADVYWLLHIDRTDEPYTMEYSVEEIEHDKIIRIEFRLGFRIQPRINLFFKKVLEEMLEHHELHVNPNTNALALNKHNIAGDIRYVIIQRFLSVENEFSLGEGFILNSYFAIGNLALSDKKAFGLDGSDTDIEKTPLVLAPLQNVTLKRISH
;
A
#
# COMPACT_ATOMS: atom_id res chain seq x y z
N LEU A 1 1.87 7.79 8.38
CA LEU A 1 2.32 6.62 9.17
C LEU A 1 1.44 6.41 10.41
N GLU A 2 1.11 7.46 11.17
CA GLU A 2 0.31 7.37 12.42
C GLU A 2 -1.08 6.73 12.29
N SER A 3 -1.74 6.87 11.13
CA SER A 3 -3.07 6.26 10.91
C SER A 3 -3.03 4.74 10.71
N LEU A 4 -1.89 4.14 10.34
CA LEU A 4 -1.77 2.68 10.16
C LEU A 4 -1.60 1.95 11.50
N LEU A 5 -0.99 2.63 12.48
CA LEU A 5 -0.60 2.05 13.77
C LEU A 5 -1.67 2.23 14.86
N SER A 6 -2.68 3.09 14.66
CA SER A 6 -3.58 3.57 15.73
C SER A 6 -4.99 2.96 15.75
N LYS A 7 -5.41 2.20 14.73
CA LYS A 7 -6.72 1.51 14.74
C LYS A 7 -6.55 0.02 15.06
N ARG A 8 -7.47 -0.48 15.91
CA ARG A 8 -7.50 -1.82 16.55
C ARG A 8 -6.80 -2.90 15.70
N PRO A 9 -5.80 -3.61 16.25
CA PRO A 9 -4.86 -4.33 15.42
C PRO A 9 -5.47 -5.62 14.86
N LYS A 10 -5.54 -5.74 13.54
CA LYS A 10 -5.33 -7.02 12.87
C LYS A 10 -3.80 -7.26 12.92
N ARG A 11 -3.29 -7.81 14.03
CA ARG A 11 -1.85 -7.92 14.31
C ARG A 11 -1.16 -8.73 13.20
N ALA A 12 -0.22 -8.11 12.50
CA ALA A 12 0.76 -8.82 11.67
C ALA A 12 2.06 -8.94 12.48
N ASP A 13 2.79 -10.04 12.29
CA ASP A 13 4.08 -10.25 12.94
C ASP A 13 5.17 -9.32 12.36
N VAL A 14 5.08 -9.05 11.05
CA VAL A 14 6.01 -8.20 10.30
C VAL A 14 5.24 -7.32 9.33
N TYR A 15 5.60 -6.04 9.27
CA TYR A 15 5.06 -5.06 8.33
C TYR A 15 6.03 -4.83 7.17
N TRP A 16 5.52 -5.04 5.95
CA TRP A 16 6.27 -4.83 4.71
C TRP A 16 5.73 -3.60 3.99
N LEU A 17 6.55 -2.56 3.88
CA LEU A 17 6.22 -1.33 3.17
C LEU A 17 6.76 -1.40 1.75
N LEU A 18 5.88 -1.68 0.79
CA LEU A 18 6.25 -1.76 -0.63
C LEU A 18 6.04 -0.41 -1.31
N HIS A 19 7.11 0.16 -1.85
CA HIS A 19 7.08 1.34 -2.69
C HIS A 19 7.47 0.96 -4.12
N ILE A 20 6.77 1.51 -5.11
CA ILE A 20 6.99 1.19 -6.53
C ILE A 20 7.22 2.51 -7.25
N ASP A 21 8.45 2.71 -7.68
CA ASP A 21 8.88 3.83 -8.51
C ASP A 21 8.94 3.40 -9.98
N ARG A 22 8.41 4.25 -10.86
CA ARG A 22 8.38 4.01 -12.31
C ARG A 22 9.47 4.83 -12.95
N THR A 23 10.46 4.16 -13.53
CA THR A 23 11.60 4.83 -14.17
C THR A 23 11.33 5.12 -15.63
N ASP A 24 11.97 6.18 -16.14
CA ASP A 24 11.93 6.56 -17.56
C ASP A 24 12.69 5.57 -18.46
N GLU A 25 13.60 4.79 -17.88
CA GLU A 25 14.31 3.73 -18.59
C GLU A 25 13.39 2.51 -18.82
N PRO A 26 13.43 1.86 -20.01
CA PRO A 26 12.42 0.87 -20.40
C PRO A 26 12.43 -0.42 -19.58
N TYR A 27 13.63 -0.94 -19.26
CA TYR A 27 13.82 -2.30 -18.76
C TYR A 27 14.41 -2.38 -17.36
N THR A 28 14.50 -1.26 -16.65
CA THR A 28 15.02 -1.20 -15.28
C THR A 28 14.23 -2.14 -14.37
N MET A 29 14.94 -2.92 -13.57
CA MET A 29 14.36 -3.90 -12.65
C MET A 29 15.27 -4.03 -11.45
N GLU A 30 15.18 -3.05 -10.57
CA GLU A 30 16.03 -2.93 -9.40
C GLU A 30 15.15 -2.88 -8.16
N TYR A 31 15.73 -3.27 -7.02
CA TYR A 31 15.09 -3.04 -5.74
C TYR A 31 16.13 -2.67 -4.67
N SER A 32 15.65 -2.03 -3.61
CA SER A 32 16.42 -1.83 -2.39
C SER A 32 15.59 -2.23 -1.18
N VAL A 33 16.28 -2.60 -0.10
CA VAL A 33 15.66 -2.99 1.17
C VAL A 33 16.22 -2.10 2.27
N GLU A 34 15.33 -1.59 3.11
CA GLU A 34 15.65 -0.79 4.29
C GLU A 34 14.92 -1.39 5.49
N GLU A 35 15.66 -1.80 6.51
CA GLU A 35 15.10 -2.26 7.77
C GLU A 35 14.89 -1.05 8.70
N ILE A 36 13.63 -0.71 8.97
CA ILE A 36 13.26 0.44 9.82
C ILE A 36 13.23 0.03 11.28
N GLU A 37 12.65 -1.14 11.57
CA GLU A 37 12.69 -1.76 12.89
C GLU A 37 13.01 -3.24 12.71
N HIS A 38 14.01 -3.71 13.45
CA HIS A 38 14.57 -5.04 13.27
C HIS A 38 13.52 -6.15 13.38
N ASP A 39 13.45 -7.02 12.37
CA ASP A 39 12.50 -8.13 12.23
C ASP A 39 11.01 -7.72 12.36
N LYS A 40 10.66 -6.45 12.17
CA LYS A 40 9.29 -5.93 12.38
C LYS A 40 8.79 -5.02 11.29
N ILE A 41 9.62 -4.10 10.81
CA ILE A 41 9.23 -3.14 9.78
C ILE A 41 10.33 -3.09 8.73
N ILE A 42 10.02 -3.65 7.56
CA ILE A 42 10.92 -3.68 6.41
C ILE A 42 10.29 -2.88 5.27
N ARG A 43 11.08 -2.02 4.66
CA ARG A 43 10.70 -1.24 3.49
C ARG A 43 11.42 -1.77 2.27
N ILE A 44 10.67 -2.00 1.20
CA ILE A 44 11.20 -2.42 -0.09
C ILE A 44 10.83 -1.37 -1.12
N GLU A 45 11.82 -0.82 -1.82
CA GLU A 45 11.60 0.07 -2.95
C GLU A 45 11.89 -0.69 -4.25
N PHE A 46 10.89 -0.81 -5.12
CA PHE A 46 11.04 -1.34 -6.47
C PHE A 46 11.20 -0.19 -7.45
N ARG A 47 12.24 -0.23 -8.29
CA ARG A 47 12.43 0.69 -9.42
C ARG A 47 12.21 -0.08 -10.71
N LEU A 48 11.08 0.17 -11.36
CA LEU A 48 10.62 -0.60 -12.51
C LEU A 48 10.48 0.28 -13.74
N GLY A 49 11.16 -0.13 -14.81
CA GLY A 49 11.06 0.51 -16.11
C GLY A 49 9.67 0.44 -16.71
N PHE A 50 9.33 1.40 -17.56
CA PHE A 50 7.98 1.52 -18.10
C PHE A 50 7.52 0.32 -18.96
N ARG A 51 8.44 -0.49 -19.50
CA ARG A 51 8.11 -1.75 -20.21
C ARG A 51 7.99 -2.96 -19.29
N ILE A 52 8.39 -2.84 -18.03
CA ILE A 52 8.26 -3.92 -17.05
C ILE A 52 6.84 -3.93 -16.50
N GLN A 53 6.21 -5.10 -16.56
CA GLN A 53 4.93 -5.33 -15.91
C GLN A 53 5.18 -5.51 -14.40
N PRO A 54 4.62 -4.65 -13.54
CA PRO A 54 4.73 -4.80 -12.08
C PRO A 54 3.95 -6.03 -11.62
N ARG A 55 4.68 -7.12 -11.34
CA ARG A 55 4.13 -8.36 -10.77
C ARG A 55 4.52 -8.42 -9.31
N ILE A 56 3.93 -7.55 -8.49
CA ILE A 56 4.45 -7.24 -7.15
C ILE A 56 4.46 -8.48 -6.25
N ASN A 57 3.45 -9.35 -6.33
CA ASN A 57 3.45 -10.59 -5.57
C ASN A 57 4.64 -11.50 -5.93
N LEU A 58 5.04 -11.55 -7.20
CA LEU A 58 6.18 -12.34 -7.65
C LEU A 58 7.50 -11.69 -7.21
N PHE A 59 7.64 -10.37 -7.40
CA PHE A 59 8.86 -9.64 -7.06
C PHE A 59 9.10 -9.64 -5.55
N PHE A 60 8.04 -9.44 -4.76
CA PHE A 60 8.12 -9.52 -3.31
C PHE A 60 8.60 -10.91 -2.84
N LYS A 61 8.04 -12.00 -3.39
CA LYS A 61 8.52 -13.36 -3.09
C LYS A 61 9.99 -13.56 -3.43
N LYS A 62 10.47 -12.97 -4.55
CA LYS A 62 11.89 -13.03 -4.92
C LYS A 62 12.77 -12.29 -3.93
N VAL A 63 12.37 -11.10 -3.50
CA VAL A 63 13.09 -10.34 -2.46
C VAL A 63 13.15 -11.14 -1.15
N LEU A 64 12.04 -11.76 -0.73
CA LEU A 64 12.02 -12.62 0.46
C LEU A 64 13.00 -13.80 0.35
N GLU A 65 13.04 -14.48 -0.79
CA GLU A 65 13.98 -15.57 -1.05
C GLU A 65 15.44 -15.10 -0.91
N GLU A 66 15.80 -13.97 -1.54
CA GLU A 66 17.17 -13.42 -1.49
C GLU A 66 17.55 -12.95 -0.08
N MET A 67 16.66 -12.28 0.64
CA MET A 67 16.91 -11.85 2.03
C MET A 67 17.12 -13.05 2.98
N LEU A 68 16.41 -14.16 2.76
CA LEU A 68 16.61 -15.41 3.50
C LEU A 68 17.97 -16.05 3.18
N GLU A 69 18.38 -16.05 1.91
CA GLU A 69 19.68 -16.58 1.49
C GLU A 69 20.85 -15.76 2.08
N HIS A 70 20.69 -14.44 2.16
CA HIS A 70 21.70 -13.54 2.73
C HIS A 70 21.67 -13.44 4.26
N HIS A 71 20.78 -14.19 4.94
CA HIS A 71 20.64 -14.17 6.39
C HIS A 71 20.26 -12.79 6.95
N GLU A 72 19.62 -11.95 6.13
CA GLU A 72 19.11 -10.62 6.51
C GLU A 72 17.77 -10.73 7.26
N LEU A 73 17.10 -11.88 7.17
CA LEU A 73 15.91 -12.20 7.94
C LEU A 73 16.23 -13.31 8.93
N HIS A 74 16.00 -13.04 10.22
CA HIS A 74 16.07 -14.11 11.20
C HIS A 74 14.80 -14.95 11.14
N VAL A 75 14.94 -16.18 10.65
CA VAL A 75 13.86 -17.18 10.72
C VAL A 75 13.68 -17.56 12.20
N ASN A 76 12.85 -16.81 12.92
CA ASN A 76 12.44 -17.21 14.24
C ASN A 76 11.35 -18.30 14.09
N PRO A 77 11.54 -19.50 14.66
CA PRO A 77 10.55 -20.56 14.58
C PRO A 77 9.19 -20.21 15.22
N ASN A 78 9.12 -19.12 16.01
CA ASN A 78 7.87 -18.61 16.59
C ASN A 78 7.11 -17.62 15.70
N THR A 79 7.76 -16.98 14.70
CA THR A 79 7.07 -16.17 13.68
C THR A 79 6.82 -17.06 12.45
N ASN A 80 5.65 -17.70 12.46
CA ASN A 80 5.22 -18.70 11.48
C ASN A 80 5.33 -18.24 10.00
N ALA A 81 5.37 -16.94 9.71
CA ALA A 81 5.39 -16.40 8.35
C ALA A 81 6.66 -16.74 7.54
N LEU A 82 7.83 -16.86 8.19
CA LEU A 82 9.10 -17.16 7.53
C LEU A 82 9.54 -18.62 7.74
N ALA A 83 9.13 -19.24 8.85
CA ALA A 83 9.46 -20.62 9.20
C ALA A 83 8.65 -21.67 8.40
N LEU A 84 7.48 -21.31 7.84
CA LEU A 84 6.65 -22.23 7.05
C LEU A 84 7.18 -22.39 5.61
N ASN A 85 8.28 -23.14 5.52
CA ASN A 85 8.66 -23.98 4.40
C ASN A 85 8.88 -23.31 3.03
N LYS A 86 9.96 -23.75 2.38
CA LYS A 86 10.32 -23.56 0.96
C LYS A 86 9.19 -23.75 -0.07
N HIS A 87 7.95 -24.08 0.33
CA HIS A 87 6.84 -24.45 -0.54
C HIS A 87 5.53 -23.69 -0.26
N ASN A 88 5.41 -22.87 0.81
CA ASN A 88 4.11 -22.23 1.11
C ASN A 88 4.15 -20.85 1.81
N ILE A 89 5.18 -20.04 1.55
CA ILE A 89 5.30 -18.63 2.00
C ILE A 89 4.09 -17.77 1.54
N ALA A 90 3.37 -18.23 0.51
CA ALA A 90 2.24 -17.53 -0.08
C ALA A 90 0.94 -17.54 0.74
N GLY A 91 0.83 -18.38 1.78
CA GLY A 91 -0.44 -18.67 2.44
C GLY A 91 -0.95 -17.65 3.47
N ASP A 92 -0.09 -16.75 3.98
CA ASP A 92 -0.45 -15.84 5.09
C ASP A 92 -0.09 -14.36 4.82
N ILE A 93 0.20 -14.02 3.56
CA ILE A 93 0.52 -12.63 3.18
C ILE A 93 -0.77 -11.93 2.77
N ARG A 94 -1.15 -10.87 3.52
CA ARG A 94 -2.23 -9.97 3.14
C ARG A 94 -1.66 -8.66 2.56
N TYR A 95 -2.03 -8.35 1.33
CA TYR A 95 -1.73 -7.06 0.72
C TYR A 95 -2.80 -6.04 1.09
N VAL A 96 -2.40 -4.88 1.60
CA VAL A 96 -3.30 -3.77 1.88
C VAL A 96 -2.89 -2.58 1.00
N ILE A 97 -3.71 -2.27 -0.01
CA ILE A 97 -3.51 -1.10 -0.86
C ILE A 97 -4.19 0.09 -0.21
N ILE A 98 -3.41 1.10 0.17
CA ILE A 98 -3.93 2.34 0.73
C ILE A 98 -4.31 3.28 -0.41
N GLN A 99 -5.60 3.46 -0.63
CA GLN A 99 -6.12 4.41 -1.61
C GLN A 99 -6.60 5.68 -0.90
N ARG A 100 -6.03 6.83 -1.30
CA ARG A 100 -6.50 8.13 -0.83
C ARG A 100 -7.74 8.54 -1.61
N PHE A 101 -8.80 8.94 -0.92
CA PHE A 101 -9.98 9.56 -1.53
C PHE A 101 -10.19 10.94 -0.93
N LEU A 102 -10.76 11.88 -1.68
CA LEU A 102 -11.03 13.22 -1.17
C LEU A 102 -12.18 13.17 -0.16
N SER A 103 -11.96 13.69 1.05
CA SER A 103 -13.02 13.79 2.05
C SER A 103 -14.13 14.74 1.56
N VAL A 104 -15.38 14.40 1.85
CA VAL A 104 -16.57 15.26 1.61
C VAL A 104 -16.51 16.54 2.45
N GLU A 105 -15.61 16.59 3.44
CA GLU A 105 -15.36 17.72 4.33
C GLU A 105 -14.53 18.86 3.70
N ASN A 106 -14.25 18.82 2.40
CA ASN A 106 -13.60 19.93 1.74
C ASN A 106 -14.66 20.84 1.09
N GLU A 107 -14.76 22.09 1.53
CA GLU A 107 -15.55 23.12 0.86
C GLU A 107 -14.79 23.64 -0.35
N PHE A 108 -15.35 23.44 -1.56
CA PHE A 108 -14.78 23.91 -2.81
C PHE A 108 -15.68 24.94 -3.47
N SER A 109 -15.08 25.95 -4.10
CA SER A 109 -15.80 26.80 -5.05
C SER A 109 -16.23 26.00 -6.29
N LEU A 110 -17.22 26.50 -7.05
CA LEU A 110 -17.74 25.84 -8.26
C LEU A 110 -16.64 25.49 -9.29
N GLY A 111 -15.59 26.32 -9.38
CA GLY A 111 -14.45 26.08 -10.29
C GLY A 111 -13.50 24.97 -9.79
N GLU A 112 -13.19 24.96 -8.49
CA GLU A 112 -12.37 23.91 -7.86
C GLU A 112 -13.07 22.55 -7.93
N GLY A 113 -14.40 22.54 -7.75
CA GLY A 113 -15.22 21.35 -7.92
C GLY A 113 -15.11 20.73 -9.32
N PHE A 114 -15.06 21.56 -10.38
CA PHE A 114 -14.90 21.06 -11.75
C PHE A 114 -13.52 20.43 -12.00
N ILE A 115 -12.44 21.05 -11.50
CA ILE A 115 -11.07 20.53 -11.62
C ILE A 115 -10.96 19.18 -10.90
N LEU A 116 -11.49 19.10 -9.67
CA LEU A 116 -11.48 17.87 -8.88
C LEU A 116 -12.33 16.76 -9.51
N ASN A 117 -13.55 17.08 -9.96
CA ASN A 117 -14.40 16.11 -10.66
C ASN A 117 -13.72 15.58 -11.92
N SER A 118 -13.03 16.44 -12.68
CA SER A 118 -12.26 16.03 -13.85
C SER A 118 -11.08 15.12 -13.47
N TYR A 119 -10.34 15.48 -12.42
CA TYR A 119 -9.25 14.67 -11.88
C TYR A 119 -9.73 13.27 -11.45
N PHE A 120 -10.84 13.16 -10.70
CA PHE A 120 -11.40 11.87 -10.29
C PHE A 120 -12.02 11.09 -11.45
N ALA A 121 -12.62 11.76 -12.44
CA ALA A 121 -13.12 11.10 -13.64
C ALA A 121 -11.98 10.42 -14.40
N ILE A 122 -10.83 11.10 -14.54
CA ILE A 122 -9.62 10.52 -15.12
C ILE A 122 -9.10 9.37 -14.26
N GLY A 123 -9.07 9.54 -12.93
CA GLY A 123 -8.66 8.49 -12.00
C GLY A 123 -9.54 7.24 -12.06
N ASN A 124 -10.85 7.38 -12.27
CA ASN A 124 -11.78 6.27 -12.43
C ASN A 124 -11.66 5.57 -13.80
N LEU A 125 -11.17 6.27 -14.83
CA LEU A 125 -10.84 5.70 -16.13
C LEU A 125 -9.48 4.99 -16.14
N ALA A 126 -8.60 5.35 -15.20
CA ALA A 126 -7.30 4.71 -15.04
C ALA A 126 -7.43 3.25 -14.57
N LEU A 127 -6.37 2.49 -14.80
CA LEU A 127 -6.28 1.11 -14.32
C LEU A 127 -6.32 1.10 -12.78
N SER A 128 -7.15 0.26 -12.18
CA SER A 128 -7.19 0.13 -10.71
C SER A 128 -5.84 -0.29 -10.16
N ASP A 129 -5.43 0.27 -9.01
CA ASP A 129 -4.12 -0.02 -8.39
C ASP A 129 -3.87 -1.53 -8.21
N LYS A 130 -4.90 -2.29 -7.83
CA LYS A 130 -4.84 -3.76 -7.73
C LYS A 130 -4.37 -4.42 -9.03
N LYS A 131 -4.95 -3.99 -10.16
CA LYS A 131 -4.59 -4.48 -11.49
C LYS A 131 -3.26 -3.89 -11.96
N ALA A 132 -2.99 -2.64 -11.60
CA ALA A 132 -1.73 -1.96 -11.89
C ALA A 132 -0.54 -2.59 -11.18
N PHE A 133 -0.72 -3.23 -10.03
CA PHE A 133 0.34 -3.94 -9.29
C PHE A 133 0.39 -5.45 -9.54
N GLY A 134 -0.51 -5.97 -10.38
CA GLY A 134 -0.58 -7.40 -10.69
C GLY A 134 -0.86 -8.26 -9.44
N LEU A 135 -1.70 -7.77 -8.52
CA LEU A 135 -2.08 -8.48 -7.31
C LEU A 135 -3.38 -9.28 -7.52
N ASP A 136 -3.32 -10.59 -7.30
CA ASP A 136 -4.44 -11.50 -7.50
C ASP A 136 -5.50 -11.42 -6.37
N GLY A 137 -6.71 -11.85 -6.72
CA GLY A 137 -7.98 -11.46 -6.10
C GLY A 137 -8.15 -11.72 -4.60
N SER A 138 -7.65 -12.83 -4.07
CA SER A 138 -8.05 -13.38 -2.77
C SER A 138 -7.43 -12.68 -1.56
N ASP A 139 -6.19 -12.22 -1.68
CA ASP A 139 -5.39 -11.79 -0.51
C ASP A 139 -5.04 -10.30 -0.55
N THR A 140 -5.79 -9.52 -1.35
CA THR A 140 -5.59 -8.07 -1.52
C THR A 140 -6.83 -7.29 -1.07
N ASP A 141 -6.67 -6.57 0.03
CA ASP A 141 -7.65 -5.62 0.56
C ASP A 141 -7.32 -4.19 0.11
N ILE A 142 -8.37 -3.38 -0.13
CA ILE A 142 -8.23 -1.96 -0.42
C ILE A 142 -8.71 -1.17 0.80
N GLU A 143 -7.82 -0.41 1.42
CA GLU A 143 -8.14 0.49 2.52
C GLU A 143 -8.25 1.94 2.02
N LYS A 144 -9.42 2.54 2.22
CA LYS A 144 -9.69 3.92 1.81
C LYS A 144 -9.35 4.87 2.96
N THR A 145 -8.40 5.76 2.75
CA THR A 145 -8.03 6.80 3.72
C THR A 145 -8.49 8.18 3.22
N PRO A 146 -9.17 8.99 4.03
CA PRO A 146 -9.58 10.33 3.61
C PRO A 146 -8.36 11.25 3.46
N LEU A 147 -8.31 11.96 2.35
CA LEU A 147 -7.42 13.09 2.11
C LEU A 147 -8.18 14.37 2.45
N VAL A 148 -7.74 15.05 3.51
CA VAL A 148 -8.26 16.35 3.93
C VAL A 148 -7.29 17.41 3.44
N LEU A 149 -7.74 18.28 2.54
CA LEU A 149 -6.93 19.37 1.96
C LEU A 149 -7.32 20.73 2.57
N ALA A 150 -8.59 20.90 2.92
CA ALA A 150 -9.14 22.05 3.62
C ALA A 150 -10.23 21.58 4.59
N PRO A 151 -9.99 21.58 5.92
CA PRO A 151 -10.99 21.16 6.89
C PRO A 151 -12.18 22.14 6.93
N LEU A 152 -13.42 21.63 7.05
CA LEU A 152 -14.61 22.45 7.25
C LEU A 152 -14.42 23.42 8.43
N GLN A 153 -14.75 24.70 8.23
CA GLN A 153 -14.87 25.63 9.35
C GLN A 153 -16.11 25.29 10.18
N ASN A 154 -15.92 25.15 11.50
CA ASN A 154 -16.92 25.04 12.57
C ASN A 154 -18.39 24.83 12.14
N VAL A 155 -18.76 23.58 11.88
CA VAL A 155 -20.15 23.19 11.67
C VAL A 155 -20.92 23.31 12.98
N THR A 156 -21.83 24.28 13.08
CA THR A 156 -22.71 24.44 14.26
C THR A 156 -24.03 23.72 14.00
N LEU A 157 -24.25 22.59 14.66
CA LEU A 157 -25.50 21.83 14.56
C LEU A 157 -26.51 22.31 15.62
N LYS A 158 -27.71 22.73 15.18
CA LYS A 158 -28.82 23.04 16.09
C LYS A 158 -29.65 21.79 16.33
N ARG A 159 -29.57 21.24 17.54
CA ARG A 159 -30.42 20.11 17.97
C ARG A 159 -31.88 20.55 18.01
N ILE A 160 -32.76 19.81 17.34
CA ILE A 160 -34.22 19.91 17.52
C ILE A 160 -34.68 18.77 18.44
N SER A 161 -35.57 19.08 19.38
CA SER A 161 -36.28 18.07 20.17
C SER A 161 -37.56 17.68 19.44
N HIS A 162 -37.79 16.38 19.27
CA HIS A 162 -39.11 15.83 19.00
C HIS A 162 -39.83 15.55 20.32
#